data_AF-A0A2E6SEC9-F1
#
_entry.id   AF-A0A2E6SEC9-F1
#
_cell.length_a   1.000
_cell.length_b   1.000
_cell.length_c   1.000
_cell.angle_alpha   90.00
_cell.angle_beta   90.00
_cell.angle_gamma   90.00
#
_symmetry.space_group_name_H-M   'P 1'
#
loop_
_entity.id
_entity.type
_entity.pdbx_description
1 polymer ?
#
loop_
_entity_poly.entity_id
_entity_poly.type
_entity_poly.pdbx_seq_one_letter_code
_entity_poly.pdbx_strand_id
1 'polypeptide(L)'
;MKGAGTLASLVAAAVIAGLLLSLLKQRRTGDQEKDAAPTGIQQYVEDTVGLRFKSAPEIRRVAREVLLGAVGDTLTAQFGPGGLERRARALELLGFHEFAARSMRESLVGLHTIGVRGWLDEKEGHLLVPADFDESKIEDRVILHGLLAHLLIHQHSPKVIGRPGDDEQMAQAGLRAAIAESIKARLRTEHREQFELPTSLVTEREALLSTLPIYLAALGELPQERGAARVYLETRLRTRERTLPDLIENPPRSTFELLRGNADRLRPPLLPAPGPGEEAQLEESLGALQLQTLVEWLESYEQAQVLALLWRGDRYRLFANAGGDHLLWICQWETEAAARKAAEILSRRQDPPDTAKRAFSVTAQGKITVLANCAEAETLRSVQEQDFQDLQ
;
A
#
# COMPACT_ATOMS: atom_id res chain seq x y z
N MET A 1 -0.50 10.09 25.26
CA MET A 1 -1.60 9.17 25.67
C MET A 1 -2.45 8.84 24.44
N LYS A 2 -2.08 7.79 23.68
CA LYS A 2 -2.69 7.40 22.38
C LYS A 2 -3.22 5.95 22.42
N GLY A 3 -4.10 5.63 23.38
CA GLY A 3 -4.55 4.23 23.59
C GLY A 3 -6.06 3.99 23.58
N ALA A 4 -6.88 5.03 23.72
CA ALA A 4 -8.34 4.86 23.86
C ALA A 4 -9.12 5.16 22.57
N GLY A 5 -8.58 6.00 21.67
CA GLY A 5 -9.26 6.40 20.43
C GLY A 5 -9.27 5.29 19.35
N THR A 6 -8.20 4.50 19.28
CA THR A 6 -8.05 3.39 18.33
C THR A 6 -8.98 2.22 18.64
N LEU A 7 -9.15 1.87 19.92
CA LEU A 7 -10.01 0.75 20.35
C LEU A 7 -11.50 0.99 20.04
N ALA A 8 -11.97 2.23 20.24
CA ALA A 8 -13.33 2.62 19.89
C ALA A 8 -13.54 2.66 18.37
N SER A 9 -12.52 3.04 17.59
CA SER A 9 -12.60 3.08 16.13
C SER A 9 -12.60 1.69 15.49
N LEU A 10 -11.85 0.73 16.03
CA LEU A 10 -11.75 -0.65 15.53
C LEU A 10 -13.03 -1.45 15.78
N VAL A 11 -13.62 -1.32 16.97
CA VAL A 11 -14.92 -1.93 17.27
C VAL A 11 -16.03 -1.28 16.47
N ALA A 12 -16.02 0.05 16.31
CA ALA A 12 -17.01 0.75 15.49
C ALA A 12 -16.89 0.40 14.00
N ALA A 13 -15.68 0.29 13.45
CA ALA A 13 -15.46 -0.03 12.04
C ALA A 13 -15.83 -1.49 11.71
N ALA A 14 -15.48 -2.44 12.57
CA ALA A 14 -15.88 -3.85 12.41
C ALA A 14 -17.40 -4.05 12.57
N VAL A 15 -18.04 -3.29 13.46
CA VAL A 15 -19.49 -3.30 13.66
C VAL A 15 -20.22 -2.61 12.49
N ILE A 16 -19.68 -1.53 11.93
CA ILE A 16 -20.25 -0.86 10.75
C ILE A 16 -20.09 -1.72 9.50
N ALA A 17 -18.94 -2.35 9.29
CA ALA A 17 -18.75 -3.32 8.21
C ALA A 17 -19.69 -4.52 8.38
N GLY A 18 -19.86 -5.04 9.60
CA GLY A 18 -20.77 -6.14 9.91
C GLY A 18 -22.27 -5.81 9.79
N LEU A 19 -22.69 -4.60 10.17
CA LEU A 19 -24.09 -4.13 10.04
C LEU A 19 -24.44 -3.79 8.59
N LEU A 20 -23.51 -3.21 7.84
CA LEU A 20 -23.68 -3.00 6.40
C LEU A 20 -23.76 -4.33 5.65
N LEU A 21 -23.07 -5.37 6.13
CA LEU A 21 -23.15 -6.73 5.60
C LEU A 21 -24.41 -7.49 6.05
N SER A 22 -24.96 -7.28 7.24
CA SER A 22 -26.19 -7.97 7.69
C SER A 22 -27.46 -7.42 7.00
N LEU A 23 -27.47 -6.12 6.68
CA LEU A 23 -28.48 -5.49 5.83
C LEU A 23 -28.46 -6.03 4.38
N LEU A 24 -27.40 -6.76 3.96
CA LEU A 24 -27.33 -7.45 2.66
C LEU A 24 -28.29 -8.65 2.55
N LYS A 25 -28.86 -9.16 3.65
CA LYS A 25 -29.73 -10.36 3.61
C LYS A 25 -31.23 -10.04 3.52
N GLN A 26 -31.66 -8.81 3.79
CA GLN A 26 -33.09 -8.53 4.00
C GLN A 26 -33.93 -8.27 2.72
N ARG A 27 -33.38 -8.49 1.52
CA ARG A 27 -34.15 -8.31 0.26
C ARG A 27 -34.14 -9.50 -0.72
N ARG A 28 -33.85 -10.70 -0.23
CA ARG A 28 -34.16 -11.97 -0.91
C ARG A 28 -34.53 -13.04 0.14
N THR A 29 -35.70 -12.92 0.74
CA THR A 29 -36.34 -14.05 1.42
C THR A 29 -37.65 -14.33 0.73
N GLY A 30 -37.56 -15.25 -0.21
CA GLY A 30 -38.64 -15.79 -1.01
C GLY A 30 -38.06 -16.82 -1.96
N ASP A 31 -37.30 -17.79 -1.44
CA ASP A 31 -37.37 -19.20 -1.83
C ASP A 31 -36.24 -20.02 -1.18
N GLN A 32 -36.68 -21.01 -0.40
CA GLN A 32 -36.07 -22.30 -0.08
C GLN A 32 -34.56 -22.35 0.24
N GLU A 33 -34.26 -22.43 1.53
CA GLU A 33 -33.08 -23.12 2.07
C GLU A 33 -33.11 -24.58 1.59
N LYS A 34 -32.37 -24.86 0.52
CA LYS A 34 -31.86 -26.20 0.22
C LYS A 34 -30.51 -26.32 0.91
N ASP A 35 -30.36 -27.35 1.73
CA ASP A 35 -29.09 -27.88 2.22
C ASP A 35 -28.07 -27.96 1.07
N ALA A 36 -27.22 -26.94 0.96
CA ALA A 36 -26.06 -26.99 0.08
C ALA A 36 -24.97 -27.76 0.83
N ALA A 37 -24.52 -28.88 0.26
CA ALA A 37 -23.33 -29.60 0.70
C ALA A 37 -22.18 -28.63 1.00
N PRO A 38 -21.28 -28.92 1.97
CA PRO A 38 -20.19 -28.02 2.31
C PRO A 38 -19.39 -27.70 1.04
N THR A 39 -19.52 -26.47 0.58
CA THR A 39 -18.79 -25.96 -0.57
C THR A 39 -17.31 -26.12 -0.26
N GLY A 40 -16.57 -26.91 -1.04
CA GLY A 40 -15.13 -27.08 -0.84
C GLY A 40 -14.43 -25.72 -0.79
N ILE A 41 -13.35 -25.59 -0.02
CA ILE A 41 -12.66 -24.32 0.21
C ILE A 41 -12.34 -23.54 -1.08
N GLN A 42 -11.95 -24.26 -2.14
CA GLN A 42 -11.67 -23.67 -3.45
C GLN A 42 -12.93 -23.05 -4.05
N GLN A 43 -14.03 -23.79 -4.08
CA GLN A 43 -15.31 -23.34 -4.62
C GLN A 43 -15.85 -22.12 -3.86
N TYR A 44 -15.66 -22.04 -2.54
CA TYR A 44 -16.02 -20.84 -1.76
C TYR A 44 -15.26 -19.61 -2.23
N VAL A 45 -13.93 -19.74 -2.42
CA VAL A 45 -13.08 -18.63 -2.89
C VAL A 45 -13.47 -18.24 -4.31
N GLU A 46 -13.65 -19.19 -5.20
CA GLU A 46 -14.07 -18.95 -6.58
C GLU A 46 -15.42 -18.24 -6.67
N ASP A 47 -16.43 -18.70 -5.92
CA ASP A 47 -17.77 -18.11 -5.90
C ASP A 47 -17.77 -16.71 -5.26
N THR A 48 -16.87 -16.47 -4.29
CA THR A 48 -16.74 -15.15 -3.66
C THR A 48 -16.03 -14.15 -4.56
N VAL A 49 -14.98 -14.59 -5.27
CA VAL A 49 -14.19 -13.73 -6.17
C VAL A 49 -14.87 -13.55 -7.54
N GLY A 50 -15.64 -14.54 -7.99
CA GLY A 50 -16.25 -14.59 -9.32
C GLY A 50 -15.29 -15.06 -10.42
N LEU A 51 -14.22 -15.77 -10.06
CA LEU A 51 -13.21 -16.33 -10.96
C LEU A 51 -13.04 -17.83 -10.67
N ARG A 52 -12.47 -18.59 -11.61
CA ARG A 52 -12.13 -20.02 -11.43
C ARG A 52 -10.63 -20.23 -11.46
N PHE A 53 -10.11 -21.17 -10.68
CA PHE A 53 -8.70 -21.54 -10.75
C PHE A 53 -8.38 -22.07 -12.16
N LYS A 54 -7.32 -21.53 -12.78
CA LYS A 54 -6.80 -22.01 -14.08
C LYS A 54 -6.04 -23.32 -13.93
N SER A 55 -5.51 -23.59 -12.73
CA SER A 55 -4.83 -24.82 -12.36
C SER A 55 -5.09 -25.13 -10.89
N ALA A 56 -5.08 -26.43 -10.54
CA ALA A 56 -5.35 -26.88 -9.18
C ALA A 56 -4.38 -26.22 -8.18
N PRO A 57 -4.88 -25.65 -7.07
CA PRO A 57 -4.03 -25.07 -6.04
C PRO A 57 -3.02 -26.07 -5.47
N GLU A 58 -1.74 -25.73 -5.54
CA GLU A 58 -0.67 -26.49 -4.90
C GLU A 58 -0.31 -25.84 -3.55
N ILE A 59 -0.27 -26.65 -2.49
CA ILE A 59 0.07 -26.23 -1.13
C ILE A 59 1.24 -27.08 -0.66
N ARG A 60 2.37 -26.44 -0.32
CA ARG A 60 3.57 -27.09 0.18
C ARG A 60 3.78 -26.77 1.64
N ARG A 61 3.95 -27.81 2.45
CA ARG A 61 4.36 -27.68 3.84
C ARG A 61 5.87 -27.51 3.93
N VAL A 62 6.32 -26.45 4.56
CA VAL A 62 7.73 -26.09 4.69
C VAL A 62 8.11 -25.75 6.14
N ALA A 63 9.40 -25.72 6.44
CA ALA A 63 9.89 -25.18 7.70
C ALA A 63 9.60 -23.67 7.78
N ARG A 64 9.39 -23.14 8.99
CA ARG A 64 9.04 -21.72 9.19
C ARG A 64 10.13 -20.79 8.66
N GLU A 65 11.39 -21.20 8.74
CA GLU A 65 12.55 -20.47 8.27
C GLU A 65 12.52 -20.28 6.75
N VAL A 66 12.04 -21.29 6.01
CA VAL A 66 11.87 -21.21 4.55
C VAL A 66 10.80 -20.18 4.19
N LEU A 67 9.70 -20.15 4.95
CA LEU A 67 8.62 -19.18 4.77
C LEU A 67 9.11 -17.74 4.97
N LEU A 68 9.88 -17.51 6.03
CA LEU A 68 10.46 -16.19 6.34
C LEU A 68 11.51 -15.78 5.30
N GLY A 69 12.36 -16.72 4.86
CA GLY A 69 13.34 -16.50 3.81
C GLY A 69 12.70 -16.06 2.48
N ALA A 70 11.59 -16.72 2.09
CA ALA A 70 10.87 -16.40 0.85
C ALA A 70 10.39 -14.94 0.78
N VAL A 71 10.02 -14.34 1.92
CA VAL A 71 9.66 -12.91 1.99
C VAL A 71 10.86 -12.02 1.68
N GLY A 72 12.01 -12.31 2.30
CA GLY A 72 13.24 -11.56 2.06
C GLY A 72 13.75 -11.67 0.62
N ASP A 73 13.63 -12.86 0.03
CA ASP A 73 13.98 -13.13 -1.36
C ASP A 73 13.06 -12.37 -2.32
N THR A 74 11.75 -12.35 -2.03
CA THR A 74 10.76 -11.59 -2.82
C THR A 74 11.06 -10.09 -2.82
N LEU A 75 11.39 -9.51 -1.65
CA LEU A 75 11.76 -8.10 -1.57
C LEU A 75 13.06 -7.82 -2.35
N THR A 76 14.03 -8.72 -2.29
CA THR A 76 15.29 -8.58 -3.01
C THR A 76 15.08 -8.66 -4.53
N ALA A 77 14.25 -9.60 -4.99
CA ALA A 77 13.88 -9.74 -6.39
C ALA A 77 13.10 -8.51 -6.90
N GLN A 78 12.21 -7.95 -6.06
CA GLN A 78 11.40 -6.79 -6.42
C GLN A 78 12.22 -5.51 -6.59
N PHE A 79 13.11 -5.21 -5.65
CA PHE A 79 13.78 -3.90 -5.59
C PHE A 79 15.23 -3.92 -6.11
N GLY A 80 15.81 -5.12 -6.30
CA GLY A 80 17.19 -5.29 -6.71
C GLY A 80 18.22 -4.87 -5.64
N PRO A 81 19.52 -5.01 -5.95
CA PRO A 81 20.60 -4.66 -5.03
C PRO A 81 20.61 -3.17 -4.68
N GLY A 82 20.61 -2.83 -3.39
CA GLY A 82 20.61 -1.43 -2.91
C GLY A 82 19.29 -0.67 -3.11
N GLY A 83 18.26 -1.32 -3.66
CA GLY A 83 17.03 -0.63 -4.07
C GLY A 83 16.18 -0.12 -2.92
N LEU A 84 16.19 -0.83 -1.78
CA LEU A 84 15.49 -0.42 -0.56
C LEU A 84 16.25 0.67 0.18
N GLU A 85 17.58 0.63 0.14
CA GLU A 85 18.46 1.63 0.75
C GLU A 85 18.31 2.97 0.01
N ARG A 86 18.26 2.96 -1.32
CA ARG A 86 17.97 4.17 -2.13
C ARG A 86 16.58 4.73 -1.85
N ARG A 87 15.56 3.89 -1.71
CA ARG A 87 14.19 4.32 -1.34
C ARG A 87 14.15 4.93 0.05
N ALA A 88 14.78 4.28 1.04
CA ALA A 88 14.90 4.80 2.39
C ALA A 88 15.55 6.19 2.40
N ARG A 89 16.65 6.34 1.64
CA ARG A 89 17.33 7.63 1.48
C ARG A 89 16.44 8.69 0.82
N ALA A 90 15.72 8.35 -0.24
CA ALA A 90 14.80 9.28 -0.90
C ALA A 90 13.67 9.73 0.04
N LEU A 91 13.07 8.80 0.80
CA LEU A 91 12.01 9.11 1.78
C LEU A 91 12.53 9.97 2.94
N GLU A 92 13.73 9.71 3.42
CA GLU A 92 14.40 10.57 4.40
C GLU A 92 14.55 12.00 3.86
N LEU A 93 15.06 12.15 2.63
CA LEU A 93 15.24 13.45 1.98
C LEU A 93 13.92 14.15 1.64
N LEU A 94 12.80 13.42 1.55
CA LEU A 94 11.45 13.99 1.42
C LEU A 94 10.93 14.54 2.76
N GLY A 95 11.27 13.88 3.87
CA GLY A 95 10.84 14.28 5.22
C GLY A 95 10.45 13.14 6.15
N PHE A 96 10.51 11.89 5.69
CA PHE A 96 10.30 10.71 6.54
C PHE A 96 11.60 10.36 7.29
N HIS A 97 12.00 11.23 8.23
CA HIS A 97 13.28 11.12 8.94
C HIS A 97 13.48 9.82 9.74
N GLU A 98 12.42 9.06 10.00
CA GLU A 98 12.51 7.74 10.63
C GLU A 98 13.41 6.76 9.86
N PHE A 99 13.53 6.92 8.53
CA PHE A 99 14.39 6.09 7.69
C PHE A 99 15.88 6.42 7.78
N ALA A 100 16.27 7.51 8.47
CA ALA A 100 17.68 7.78 8.76
C ALA A 100 18.29 6.77 9.74
N ALA A 101 17.47 6.23 10.64
CA ALA A 101 17.91 5.35 11.73
C ALA A 101 17.33 3.93 11.65
N ARG A 102 16.36 3.68 10.76
CA ARG A 102 15.64 2.41 10.68
C ARG A 102 15.81 1.76 9.32
N SER A 103 16.12 0.47 9.32
CA SER A 103 16.21 -0.31 8.09
C SER A 103 14.82 -0.54 7.49
N MET A 104 14.61 -0.04 6.27
CA MET A 104 13.38 -0.27 5.50
C MET A 104 13.17 -1.76 5.23
N ARG A 105 14.25 -2.50 4.94
CA ARG A 105 14.21 -3.95 4.71
C ARG A 105 13.70 -4.71 5.92
N GLU A 106 14.27 -4.47 7.09
CA GLU A 106 13.86 -5.17 8.32
C GLU A 106 12.41 -4.86 8.67
N SER A 107 12.02 -3.60 8.51
CA SER A 107 10.65 -3.15 8.78
C SER A 107 9.62 -3.76 7.81
N LEU A 108 9.94 -3.87 6.51
CA LEU A 108 9.10 -4.54 5.52
C LEU A 108 9.03 -6.05 5.74
N VAL A 109 10.15 -6.70 6.05
CA VAL A 109 10.15 -8.12 6.42
C VAL A 109 9.27 -8.34 7.65
N GLY A 110 9.39 -7.52 8.70
CA GLY A 110 8.54 -7.59 9.88
C GLY A 110 7.06 -7.44 9.53
N LEU A 111 6.72 -6.42 8.73
CA LEU A 111 5.34 -6.18 8.27
C LEU A 111 4.76 -7.37 7.50
N HIS A 112 5.57 -8.01 6.65
CA HIS A 112 5.15 -9.13 5.83
C HIS A 112 5.24 -10.49 6.51
N THR A 113 5.84 -10.61 7.70
CA THR A 113 6.04 -11.90 8.38
C THR A 113 5.29 -12.01 9.71
N ILE A 114 4.78 -10.91 10.26
CA ILE A 114 4.03 -10.96 11.51
C ILE A 114 2.73 -11.76 11.36
N GLY A 115 2.52 -12.71 12.28
CA GLY A 115 1.35 -13.58 12.24
C GLY A 115 1.22 -14.44 10.97
N VAL A 116 2.29 -14.54 10.16
CA VAL A 116 2.24 -15.26 8.89
C VAL A 116 2.24 -16.77 9.12
N ARG A 117 1.13 -17.39 8.69
CA ARG A 117 0.92 -18.83 8.62
C ARG A 117 0.90 -19.36 7.18
N GLY A 118 1.23 -18.51 6.21
CA GLY A 118 1.48 -18.96 4.84
C GLY A 118 1.79 -17.81 3.89
N TRP A 119 2.34 -18.16 2.73
CA TRP A 119 2.88 -17.25 1.74
C TRP A 119 2.57 -17.76 0.34
N LEU A 120 2.39 -16.86 -0.62
CA LEU A 120 2.34 -17.21 -2.04
C LEU A 120 3.75 -17.08 -2.62
N ASP A 121 4.33 -18.19 -3.06
CA ASP A 121 5.51 -18.13 -3.92
C ASP A 121 5.05 -17.65 -5.31
N GLU A 122 5.21 -16.34 -5.56
CA GLU A 122 4.80 -15.72 -6.83
C GLU A 122 5.64 -16.20 -8.02
N LYS A 123 6.82 -16.77 -7.80
CA LYS A 123 7.69 -17.27 -8.87
C LYS A 123 7.22 -18.65 -9.34
N GLU A 124 6.94 -19.53 -8.39
CA GLU A 124 6.61 -20.93 -8.66
C GLU A 124 5.09 -21.18 -8.66
N GLY A 125 4.28 -20.19 -8.28
CA GLY A 125 2.82 -20.24 -8.38
C GLY A 125 2.14 -21.19 -7.39
N HIS A 126 2.74 -21.43 -6.22
CA HIS A 126 2.17 -22.31 -5.19
C HIS A 126 2.18 -21.66 -3.80
N LEU A 127 1.37 -22.20 -2.89
CA LEU A 127 1.28 -21.73 -1.51
C LEU A 127 2.29 -22.46 -0.63
N LEU A 128 2.98 -21.73 0.22
CA LEU A 128 3.84 -22.24 1.28
C LEU A 128 3.10 -22.08 2.61
N VAL A 129 3.01 -23.15 3.39
CA VAL A 129 2.46 -23.13 4.75
C VAL A 129 3.42 -23.86 5.70
N PRO A 130 3.46 -23.54 7.00
CA PRO A 130 4.34 -24.23 7.92
C PRO A 130 3.92 -25.69 8.11
N ALA A 131 4.84 -26.56 8.54
CA ALA A 131 4.59 -27.99 8.72
C ALA A 131 3.44 -28.29 9.72
N ASP A 132 3.21 -27.41 10.68
CA ASP A 132 2.16 -27.49 11.70
C ASP A 132 0.84 -26.79 11.28
N PHE A 133 0.69 -26.43 10.00
CA PHE A 133 -0.55 -25.86 9.45
C PHE A 133 -1.67 -26.90 9.42
N ASP A 134 -2.77 -26.60 10.11
CA ASP A 134 -3.86 -27.53 10.39
C ASP A 134 -5.21 -26.96 9.96
N GLU A 135 -5.70 -27.38 8.80
CA GLU A 135 -6.98 -26.94 8.21
C GLU A 135 -8.22 -27.29 9.07
N SER A 136 -8.07 -28.19 10.06
CA SER A 136 -9.13 -28.47 11.02
C SER A 136 -9.34 -27.32 12.00
N LYS A 137 -8.30 -26.52 12.28
CA LYS A 137 -8.39 -25.30 13.10
C LYS A 137 -9.02 -24.17 12.31
N ILE A 138 -9.96 -23.46 12.92
CA ILE A 138 -10.72 -22.42 12.23
C ILE A 138 -9.82 -21.26 11.78
N GLU A 139 -8.79 -20.92 12.57
CA GLU A 139 -7.83 -19.87 12.25
C GLU A 139 -7.04 -20.19 10.97
N ASP A 140 -6.43 -21.37 10.91
CA ASP A 140 -5.66 -21.82 9.74
C ASP A 140 -6.57 -21.98 8.52
N ARG A 141 -7.80 -22.47 8.71
CA ARG A 141 -8.78 -22.54 7.63
C ARG A 141 -9.12 -21.17 7.05
N VAL A 142 -9.33 -20.16 7.90
CA VAL A 142 -9.57 -18.78 7.44
C VAL A 142 -8.34 -18.24 6.71
N ILE A 143 -7.13 -18.48 7.23
CA ILE A 143 -5.90 -18.07 6.57
C ILE A 143 -5.78 -18.72 5.19
N LEU A 144 -6.09 -20.02 5.06
CA LEU A 144 -6.03 -20.74 3.80
C LEU A 144 -6.99 -20.15 2.75
N HIS A 145 -8.20 -19.74 3.12
CA HIS A 145 -9.11 -19.06 2.18
C HIS A 145 -8.50 -17.75 1.65
N GLY A 146 -7.85 -16.97 2.53
CA GLY A 146 -7.13 -15.76 2.12
C GLY A 146 -5.99 -16.07 1.15
N LEU A 147 -5.16 -17.08 1.46
CA LEU A 147 -4.04 -17.50 0.61
C LEU A 147 -4.52 -18.02 -0.76
N LEU A 148 -5.60 -18.80 -0.78
CA LEU A 148 -6.21 -19.28 -2.01
C LEU A 148 -6.76 -18.13 -2.86
N ALA A 149 -7.30 -17.08 -2.24
CA ALA A 149 -7.70 -15.87 -2.96
C ALA A 149 -6.48 -15.19 -3.61
N HIS A 150 -5.37 -15.05 -2.89
CA HIS A 150 -4.12 -14.53 -3.48
C HIS A 150 -3.64 -15.38 -4.66
N LEU A 151 -3.64 -16.71 -4.53
CA LEU A 151 -3.27 -17.61 -5.62
C LEU A 151 -4.21 -17.49 -6.82
N LEU A 152 -5.53 -17.44 -6.60
CA LEU A 152 -6.52 -17.27 -7.65
C LEU A 152 -6.28 -15.98 -8.41
N ILE A 153 -6.08 -14.86 -7.70
CA ILE A 153 -5.80 -13.57 -8.31
C ILE A 153 -4.47 -13.63 -9.08
N HIS A 154 -3.44 -14.28 -8.55
CA HIS A 154 -2.15 -14.44 -9.23
C HIS A 154 -2.26 -15.25 -10.54
N GLN A 155 -3.09 -16.31 -10.59
CA GLN A 155 -3.31 -17.07 -11.82
C GLN A 155 -4.00 -16.24 -12.92
N HIS A 156 -4.86 -15.28 -12.54
CA HIS A 156 -5.55 -14.40 -13.50
C HIS A 156 -4.75 -13.16 -13.87
N SER A 157 -4.03 -12.61 -12.91
CA SER A 157 -3.26 -11.39 -13.00
C SER A 157 -1.93 -11.61 -12.29
N PRO A 158 -0.93 -12.23 -12.95
CA PRO A 158 0.36 -12.48 -12.33
C PRO A 158 1.10 -11.16 -12.10
N LYS A 159 1.80 -11.07 -10.98
CA LYS A 159 2.61 -9.89 -10.67
C LYS A 159 3.88 -9.92 -11.52
N VAL A 160 4.20 -8.80 -12.18
CA VAL A 160 5.47 -8.64 -12.88
C VAL A 160 6.49 -8.13 -11.87
N ILE A 161 7.46 -8.96 -11.50
CA ILE A 161 8.49 -8.60 -10.52
C ILE A 161 9.41 -7.51 -11.11
N GLY A 162 9.71 -6.48 -10.32
CA GLY A 162 10.67 -5.42 -10.66
C GLY A 162 10.24 -4.43 -11.76
N ARG A 163 9.00 -4.50 -12.25
CA ARG A 163 8.48 -3.59 -13.29
C ARG A 163 7.56 -2.46 -12.76
N PRO A 164 6.57 -2.73 -11.89
CA PRO A 164 5.72 -1.67 -11.34
C PRO A 164 6.55 -0.68 -10.52
N GLY A 165 6.29 0.61 -10.68
CA GLY A 165 6.80 1.63 -9.77
C GLY A 165 6.15 1.50 -8.39
N ASP A 166 6.68 2.23 -7.41
CA ASP A 166 6.30 2.09 -6.00
C ASP A 166 4.79 2.30 -5.76
N ASP A 167 4.22 3.40 -6.26
CA ASP A 167 2.78 3.69 -6.12
C ASP A 167 1.88 2.63 -6.80
N GLU A 168 2.27 2.16 -7.99
CA GLU A 168 1.55 1.10 -8.70
C GLU A 168 1.61 -0.21 -7.92
N GLN A 169 2.80 -0.60 -7.45
CA GLN A 169 2.99 -1.80 -6.65
C GLN A 169 2.13 -1.73 -5.38
N MET A 170 2.10 -0.59 -4.69
CA MET A 170 1.29 -0.36 -3.50
C MET A 170 -0.20 -0.49 -3.80
N ALA A 171 -0.67 0.07 -4.91
CA ALA A 171 -2.07 -0.01 -5.33
C ALA A 171 -2.48 -1.46 -5.62
N GLN A 172 -1.67 -2.19 -6.39
CA GLN A 172 -1.97 -3.57 -6.75
C GLN A 172 -1.88 -4.51 -5.55
N ALA A 173 -0.87 -4.35 -4.70
CA ALA A 173 -0.73 -5.12 -3.47
C ALA A 173 -1.89 -4.84 -2.50
N GLY A 174 -2.27 -3.56 -2.35
CA GLY A 174 -3.41 -3.12 -1.55
C GLY A 174 -4.73 -3.75 -2.00
N LEU A 175 -5.01 -3.76 -3.32
CA LEU A 175 -6.19 -4.42 -3.87
C LEU A 175 -6.20 -5.92 -3.55
N ARG A 176 -5.10 -6.64 -3.84
CA ARG A 176 -5.01 -8.09 -3.63
C ARG A 176 -5.22 -8.45 -2.17
N ALA A 177 -4.53 -7.75 -1.28
CA ALA A 177 -4.66 -7.96 0.16
C ALA A 177 -6.07 -7.60 0.66
N ALA A 178 -6.70 -6.55 0.14
CA ALA A 178 -8.07 -6.19 0.50
C ALA A 178 -9.09 -7.28 0.13
N ILE A 179 -8.95 -7.92 -1.04
CA ILE A 179 -9.81 -9.02 -1.46
C ILE A 179 -9.65 -10.21 -0.50
N ALA A 180 -8.42 -10.60 -0.19
CA ALA A 180 -8.14 -11.69 0.73
C ALA A 180 -8.61 -11.39 2.16
N GLU A 181 -8.38 -10.18 2.67
CA GLU A 181 -8.88 -9.77 3.99
C GLU A 181 -10.42 -9.74 4.03
N SER A 182 -11.09 -9.34 2.96
CA SER A 182 -12.56 -9.33 2.90
C SER A 182 -13.13 -10.74 3.01
N ILE A 183 -12.51 -11.73 2.35
CA ILE A 183 -12.86 -13.15 2.48
C ILE A 183 -12.64 -13.64 3.91
N LYS A 184 -11.48 -13.32 4.50
CA LYS A 184 -11.18 -13.70 5.89
C LYS A 184 -12.15 -13.08 6.89
N ALA A 185 -12.48 -11.80 6.74
CA ALA A 185 -13.42 -11.09 7.61
C ALA A 185 -14.83 -11.68 7.54
N ARG A 186 -15.28 -12.05 6.33
CA ARG A 186 -16.55 -12.73 6.13
C ARG A 186 -16.59 -14.08 6.87
N LEU A 187 -15.58 -14.91 6.67
CA LEU A 187 -15.50 -16.22 7.35
C LEU A 187 -15.42 -16.08 8.88
N ARG A 188 -14.65 -15.11 9.40
CA ARG A 188 -14.62 -14.81 10.84
C ARG A 188 -16.00 -14.41 11.37
N THR A 189 -16.79 -13.70 10.57
CA THR A 189 -18.16 -13.32 10.93
C THR A 189 -19.11 -14.54 10.90
N GLU A 190 -19.01 -15.37 9.87
CA GLU A 190 -19.79 -16.60 9.69
C GLU A 190 -19.49 -17.63 10.82
N HIS A 191 -18.26 -17.65 11.34
CA HIS A 191 -17.81 -18.56 12.39
C HIS A 191 -17.53 -17.86 13.73
N ARG A 192 -18.16 -16.71 13.99
CA ARG A 192 -17.84 -15.84 15.15
C ARG A 192 -17.82 -16.57 16.50
N GLU A 193 -18.71 -17.53 16.71
CA GLU A 193 -18.81 -18.32 17.94
C GLU A 193 -17.62 -19.26 18.19
N GLN A 194 -16.82 -19.53 17.15
CA GLN A 194 -15.66 -20.41 17.19
C GLN A 194 -14.34 -19.63 17.36
N PHE A 195 -14.39 -18.29 17.37
CA PHE A 195 -13.22 -17.43 17.55
C PHE A 195 -13.16 -16.85 18.96
N GLU A 196 -12.03 -17.01 19.62
CA GLU A 196 -11.70 -16.23 20.82
C GLU A 196 -11.31 -14.81 20.41
N LEU A 197 -12.03 -13.80 20.91
CA LEU A 197 -11.79 -12.39 20.59
C LEU A 197 -11.23 -11.62 21.80
N PRO A 198 -10.21 -10.76 21.62
CA PRO A 198 -9.42 -10.57 20.40
C PRO A 198 -8.42 -11.72 20.19
N THR A 199 -8.27 -12.18 18.94
CA THR A 199 -7.25 -13.18 18.62
C THR A 199 -5.84 -12.60 18.81
N SER A 200 -4.88 -13.37 19.30
CA SER A 200 -3.48 -12.94 19.52
C SER A 200 -2.83 -12.31 18.28
N LEU A 201 -3.15 -12.81 17.09
CA LEU A 201 -2.66 -12.28 15.81
C LEU A 201 -3.06 -10.81 15.55
N VAL A 202 -4.26 -10.41 15.99
CA VAL A 202 -4.72 -9.02 15.84
C VAL A 202 -3.91 -8.12 16.77
N THR A 203 -3.72 -8.53 18.03
CA THR A 203 -2.94 -7.76 19.01
C THR A 203 -1.46 -7.64 18.63
N GLU A 204 -0.86 -8.69 18.07
CA GLU A 204 0.53 -8.67 17.60
C GLU A 204 0.70 -7.73 16.41
N ARG A 205 -0.23 -7.77 15.44
CA ARG A 205 -0.22 -6.87 14.28
C ARG A 205 -0.36 -5.41 14.71
N GLU A 206 -1.32 -5.09 15.57
CA GLU A 206 -1.52 -3.73 16.09
C GLU A 206 -0.27 -3.22 16.82
N ALA A 207 0.33 -4.07 17.65
CA ALA A 207 1.57 -3.74 18.33
C ALA A 207 2.69 -3.43 17.32
N LEU A 208 2.87 -4.25 16.27
CA LEU A 208 3.87 -3.97 15.23
C LEU A 208 3.58 -2.66 14.49
N LEU A 209 2.36 -2.46 14.00
CA LEU A 209 2.00 -1.24 13.24
C LEU A 209 2.31 0.02 14.06
N SER A 210 2.10 -0.02 15.37
CA SER A 210 2.43 1.11 16.27
C SER A 210 3.93 1.39 16.42
N THR A 211 4.80 0.43 16.07
CA THR A 211 6.25 0.56 16.15
C THR A 211 6.91 0.91 14.81
N LEU A 212 6.22 0.66 13.68
CA LEU A 212 6.75 0.90 12.35
C LEU A 212 6.84 2.41 12.05
N PRO A 213 7.76 2.82 11.14
CA PRO A 213 7.71 4.14 10.52
C PRO A 213 6.33 4.44 9.95
N ILE A 214 5.86 5.69 10.03
CA ILE A 214 4.49 6.06 9.64
C ILE A 214 4.18 5.68 8.17
N TYR A 215 5.17 5.81 7.29
CA TYR A 215 5.12 5.38 5.90
C TYR A 215 4.77 3.88 5.76
N LEU A 216 5.39 3.02 6.58
CA LEU A 216 5.18 1.57 6.58
C LEU A 216 3.92 1.16 7.35
N ALA A 217 3.56 1.89 8.39
CA ALA A 217 2.29 1.69 9.10
C ALA A 217 1.10 1.91 8.14
N ALA A 218 1.12 3.00 7.35
CA ALA A 218 0.10 3.27 6.35
C ALA A 218 -0.01 2.17 5.28
N LEU A 219 1.11 1.54 4.89
CA LEU A 219 1.11 0.36 4.01
C LEU A 219 0.45 -0.85 4.66
N GLY A 220 0.73 -1.07 5.94
CA GLY A 220 0.11 -2.15 6.71
C GLY A 220 -1.39 -1.95 6.91
N GLU A 221 -1.86 -0.72 7.06
CA GLU A 221 -3.28 -0.41 7.24
C GLU A 221 -4.08 -0.47 5.94
N LEU A 222 -3.41 -0.24 4.79
CA LEU A 222 -4.04 -0.14 3.48
C LEU A 222 -5.02 -1.29 3.18
N PRO A 223 -4.72 -2.58 3.41
CA PRO A 223 -5.66 -3.66 3.13
C PRO A 223 -6.91 -3.66 4.02
N GLN A 224 -6.78 -3.29 5.30
CA GLN A 224 -7.83 -3.48 6.31
C GLN A 224 -8.79 -2.28 6.39
N GLU A 225 -8.26 -1.06 6.44
CA GLU A 225 -9.10 0.13 6.65
C GLU A 225 -9.55 0.78 5.34
N ARG A 226 -8.66 0.81 4.35
CA ARG A 226 -8.86 1.60 3.12
C ARG A 226 -9.20 0.73 1.90
N GLY A 227 -8.61 -0.45 1.82
CA GLY A 227 -8.73 -1.40 0.72
C GLY A 227 -10.06 -2.15 0.73
N ALA A 228 -10.47 -2.71 1.88
CA ALA A 228 -11.78 -3.36 2.02
C ALA A 228 -12.94 -2.39 1.76
N ALA A 229 -12.82 -1.15 2.25
CA ALA A 229 -13.75 -0.07 1.96
C ALA A 229 -13.79 0.27 0.46
N ARG A 230 -12.65 0.22 -0.26
CA ARG A 230 -12.64 0.42 -1.71
C ARG A 230 -13.26 -0.73 -2.49
N VAL A 231 -12.85 -1.97 -2.23
CA VAL A 231 -13.44 -3.15 -2.91
C VAL A 231 -14.96 -3.08 -2.79
N TYR A 232 -15.46 -2.71 -1.61
CA TYR A 232 -16.87 -2.46 -1.37
C TYR A 232 -17.45 -1.27 -2.19
N LEU A 233 -16.76 -0.12 -2.25
CA LEU A 233 -17.23 1.06 -2.97
C LEU A 233 -17.24 0.90 -4.50
N GLU A 234 -16.20 0.31 -5.10
CA GLU A 234 -16.08 0.11 -6.56
C GLU A 234 -16.99 -0.99 -7.07
N THR A 235 -17.01 -2.14 -6.40
CA THR A 235 -17.75 -3.31 -6.91
C THR A 235 -19.24 -3.28 -6.58
N ARG A 236 -19.70 -2.42 -5.64
CA ARG A 236 -21.10 -2.47 -5.15
C ARG A 236 -21.85 -1.15 -5.04
N LEU A 237 -21.25 -0.04 -4.61
CA LEU A 237 -22.03 1.16 -4.22
C LEU A 237 -21.92 2.40 -5.11
N ARG A 238 -20.79 2.69 -5.77
CA ARG A 238 -20.59 4.05 -6.32
C ARG A 238 -20.75 4.19 -7.83
N THR A 239 -20.38 3.19 -8.64
CA THR A 239 -20.45 3.35 -10.12
C THR A 239 -21.04 2.16 -10.87
N ARG A 240 -20.98 0.93 -10.34
CA ARG A 240 -21.27 -0.32 -11.09
C ARG A 240 -20.49 -0.44 -12.41
N GLU A 241 -19.44 0.36 -12.59
CA GLU A 241 -18.67 0.39 -13.84
C GLU A 241 -17.81 -0.86 -14.00
N ARG A 242 -17.38 -1.48 -12.89
CA ARG A 242 -16.43 -2.60 -12.89
C ARG A 242 -16.81 -3.65 -11.84
N THR A 243 -16.75 -4.91 -12.24
CA THR A 243 -16.89 -6.08 -11.37
C THR A 243 -15.58 -6.41 -10.67
N LEU A 244 -15.61 -7.29 -9.66
CA LEU A 244 -14.39 -7.74 -8.99
C LEU A 244 -13.41 -8.45 -9.94
N PRO A 245 -13.86 -9.35 -10.85
CA PRO A 245 -13.03 -9.85 -11.95
C PRO A 245 -12.38 -8.74 -12.78
N ASP A 246 -13.14 -7.70 -13.16
CA ASP A 246 -12.59 -6.60 -13.97
C ASP A 246 -11.44 -5.89 -13.25
N LEU A 247 -11.54 -5.69 -11.93
CA LEU A 247 -10.49 -5.08 -11.10
C LEU A 247 -9.25 -5.98 -10.95
N ILE A 248 -9.43 -7.29 -10.99
CA ILE A 248 -8.32 -8.25 -10.96
C ILE A 248 -7.58 -8.25 -12.29
N GLU A 249 -8.32 -8.29 -13.40
CA GLU A 249 -7.77 -8.33 -14.76
C GLU A 249 -7.11 -7.00 -15.16
N ASN A 250 -7.65 -5.87 -14.70
CA ASN A 250 -7.06 -4.55 -14.94
C ASN A 250 -6.92 -3.80 -13.60
N PRO A 251 -5.89 -4.13 -12.80
CA PRO A 251 -5.74 -3.57 -11.47
C PRO A 251 -5.38 -2.08 -11.50
N PRO A 252 -5.63 -1.34 -10.40
CA PRO A 252 -5.33 0.08 -10.34
C PRO A 252 -3.83 0.33 -10.49
N ARG A 253 -3.49 1.41 -11.19
CA ARG A 253 -2.10 1.80 -11.47
C ARG A 253 -1.54 2.83 -10.49
N SER A 254 -2.36 3.30 -9.55
CA SER A 254 -1.97 4.25 -8.52
C SER A 254 -2.80 4.07 -7.26
N THR A 255 -2.27 4.46 -6.12
CA THR A 255 -3.04 4.52 -4.88
C THR A 255 -4.17 5.54 -4.95
N PHE A 256 -4.08 6.55 -5.83
CA PHE A 256 -5.21 7.45 -6.10
C PHE A 256 -6.37 6.72 -6.81
N GLU A 257 -6.08 5.92 -7.82
CA GLU A 257 -7.08 5.11 -8.49
C GLU A 257 -7.70 4.11 -7.50
N LEU A 258 -6.85 3.39 -6.74
CA LEU A 258 -7.28 2.48 -5.69
C LEU A 258 -8.10 3.19 -4.60
N LEU A 259 -7.87 4.44 -4.23
CA LEU A 259 -8.60 5.05 -3.12
C LEU A 259 -9.80 5.89 -3.60
N ARG A 260 -9.71 6.49 -4.79
CA ARG A 260 -10.59 7.59 -5.23
C ARG A 260 -11.24 7.38 -6.61
N GLY A 261 -10.61 6.66 -7.54
CA GLY A 261 -11.33 5.96 -8.61
C GLY A 261 -11.39 6.50 -10.03
N ASN A 262 -10.75 7.62 -10.34
CA ASN A 262 -10.75 8.09 -11.72
C ASN A 262 -9.31 8.35 -12.17
N ALA A 263 -8.74 7.37 -12.88
CA ALA A 263 -7.40 7.43 -13.44
C ALA A 263 -7.25 8.49 -14.55
N ASP A 264 -8.33 8.87 -15.24
CA ASP A 264 -8.31 9.87 -16.33
C ASP A 264 -7.91 11.26 -15.84
N ARG A 265 -7.97 11.49 -14.53
CA ARG A 265 -7.52 12.72 -13.90
C ARG A 265 -6.00 12.74 -13.67
N LEU A 266 -5.31 11.61 -13.74
CA LEU A 266 -3.88 11.55 -13.47
C LEU A 266 -3.08 12.24 -14.57
N ARG A 267 -2.17 13.12 -14.15
CA ARG A 267 -1.22 13.90 -14.95
C ARG A 267 0.13 13.85 -14.22
N PRO A 268 0.82 12.71 -14.18
CA PRO A 268 2.14 12.62 -13.55
C PRO A 268 3.12 13.55 -14.27
N PRO A 269 3.85 14.41 -13.54
CA PRO A 269 4.81 15.32 -14.16
C PRO A 269 6.00 14.55 -14.73
N LEU A 270 6.68 15.14 -15.72
CA LEU A 270 7.98 14.67 -16.18
C LEU A 270 9.08 15.27 -15.30
N LEU A 271 10.09 14.47 -14.98
CA LEU A 271 11.30 14.97 -14.34
C LEU A 271 12.24 15.52 -15.43
N PRO A 272 12.91 16.67 -15.19
CA PRO A 272 13.95 17.16 -16.09
C PRO A 272 15.08 16.13 -16.21
N ALA A 273 15.87 16.13 -17.29
CA ALA A 273 17.01 15.22 -17.38
C ALA A 273 18.07 15.54 -16.29
N PRO A 274 18.80 14.55 -15.77
CA PRO A 274 19.95 14.81 -14.90
C PRO A 274 20.97 15.72 -15.61
N GLY A 275 21.55 16.64 -14.85
CA GLY A 275 22.61 17.51 -15.33
C GLY A 275 23.92 16.76 -15.62
N PRO A 276 24.89 17.40 -16.29
CA PRO A 276 26.21 16.81 -16.49
C PRO A 276 26.89 16.43 -15.17
N GLY A 277 27.31 15.18 -15.04
CA GLY A 277 27.95 14.67 -13.82
C GLY A 277 26.97 14.27 -12.70
N GLU A 278 25.66 14.34 -12.95
CA GLU A 278 24.64 13.79 -12.06
C GLU A 278 24.27 12.38 -12.49
N GLU A 279 24.23 11.46 -11.53
CA GLU A 279 23.80 10.08 -11.74
C GLU A 279 22.42 9.87 -11.12
N ALA A 280 21.41 9.55 -11.94
CA ALA A 280 20.10 9.16 -11.45
C ALA A 280 20.17 7.77 -10.81
N GLN A 281 19.90 7.71 -9.50
CA GLN A 281 19.98 6.47 -8.71
C GLN A 281 18.60 5.79 -8.56
N LEU A 282 17.54 6.58 -8.52
CA LEU A 282 16.16 6.13 -8.37
C LEU A 282 15.19 7.19 -8.92
N GLU A 283 14.18 6.76 -9.67
CA GLU A 283 13.04 7.60 -10.07
C GLU A 283 11.75 6.85 -9.79
N GLU A 284 10.86 7.46 -9.01
CA GLU A 284 9.64 6.80 -8.53
C GLU A 284 8.53 7.83 -8.22
N SER A 285 7.38 7.34 -7.77
CA SER A 285 6.23 8.14 -7.34
C SER A 285 5.86 7.76 -5.91
N LEU A 286 5.58 8.77 -5.06
CA LEU A 286 5.01 8.51 -3.74
C LEU A 286 3.58 7.99 -3.84
N GLY A 287 2.82 8.51 -4.81
CA GLY A 287 1.40 8.27 -4.90
C GLY A 287 0.57 9.03 -3.88
N ALA A 288 -0.74 9.02 -4.07
CA ALA A 288 -1.67 9.74 -3.20
C ALA A 288 -1.66 9.23 -1.76
N LEU A 289 -1.44 7.92 -1.53
CA LEU A 289 -1.39 7.36 -0.18
C LEU A 289 -0.22 7.93 0.61
N GLN A 290 1.00 7.90 0.07
CA GLN A 290 2.17 8.34 0.84
C GLN A 290 2.30 9.86 0.90
N LEU A 291 1.79 10.58 -0.10
CA LEU A 291 1.59 12.01 0.02
C LEU A 291 0.65 12.33 1.19
N GLN A 292 -0.48 11.62 1.31
CA GLN A 292 -1.39 11.81 2.43
C GLN A 292 -0.65 11.58 3.76
N THR A 293 0.08 10.46 3.87
CA THR A 293 0.87 10.13 5.07
C THR A 293 1.89 11.21 5.40
N LEU A 294 2.59 11.76 4.40
CA LEU A 294 3.56 12.83 4.58
C LEU A 294 2.91 14.12 5.11
N VAL A 295 1.79 14.53 4.52
CA VAL A 295 1.05 15.74 4.96
C VAL A 295 0.47 15.55 6.36
N GLU A 296 -0.04 14.36 6.66
CA GLU A 296 -0.56 14.03 7.99
C GLU A 296 0.53 14.11 9.05
N TRP A 297 1.73 13.63 8.72
CA TRP A 297 2.91 13.73 9.57
C TRP A 297 3.35 15.17 9.85
N LEU A 298 3.29 16.04 8.82
CA LEU A 298 3.79 17.42 8.91
C LEU A 298 2.76 18.43 9.43
N GLU A 299 1.46 18.17 9.25
CA GLU A 299 0.41 19.14 9.54
C GLU A 299 -0.78 18.51 10.27
N SER A 300 -1.75 17.95 9.55
CA SER A 300 -2.96 17.37 10.12
C SER A 300 -3.61 16.36 9.18
N TYR A 301 -4.41 15.45 9.75
CA TYR A 301 -5.18 14.46 9.00
C TYR A 301 -6.16 15.11 8.03
N GLU A 302 -6.85 16.18 8.43
CA GLU A 302 -7.84 16.87 7.58
C GLU A 302 -7.20 17.47 6.34
N GLN A 303 -6.05 18.14 6.50
CA GLN A 303 -5.31 18.71 5.36
C GLN A 303 -4.78 17.61 4.44
N ALA A 304 -4.31 16.51 5.03
CA ALA A 304 -3.85 15.35 4.28
C ALA A 304 -4.96 14.77 3.39
N GLN A 305 -6.17 14.60 3.92
CA GLN A 305 -7.32 14.13 3.15
C GLN A 305 -7.68 15.07 2.00
N VAL A 306 -7.71 16.38 2.25
CA VAL A 306 -8.03 17.39 1.22
C VAL A 306 -6.99 17.38 0.11
N LEU A 307 -5.71 17.40 0.44
CA LEU A 307 -4.64 17.40 -0.56
C LEU A 307 -4.61 16.08 -1.34
N ALA A 308 -4.76 14.93 -0.69
CA ALA A 308 -4.82 13.64 -1.38
C ALA A 308 -5.95 13.55 -2.43
N LEU A 309 -7.07 14.28 -2.25
CA LEU A 309 -8.15 14.37 -3.24
C LEU A 309 -7.80 15.26 -4.45
N LEU A 310 -6.93 16.25 -4.24
CA LEU A 310 -6.50 17.20 -5.26
C LEU A 310 -5.19 16.79 -5.94
N TRP A 311 -4.56 15.70 -5.49
CA TRP A 311 -3.37 15.12 -6.12
C TRP A 311 -3.69 14.61 -7.53
N ARG A 312 -2.79 14.87 -8.48
CA ARG A 312 -2.94 14.43 -9.88
C ARG A 312 -1.74 13.65 -10.38
N GLY A 313 -0.66 13.56 -9.62
CA GLY A 313 0.52 12.81 -10.02
C GLY A 313 1.76 13.38 -9.39
N ASP A 314 2.75 12.55 -9.11
CA ASP A 314 4.05 13.01 -8.64
C ASP A 314 5.18 12.15 -9.21
N ARG A 315 6.38 12.72 -9.22
CA ARG A 315 7.62 12.01 -9.48
C ARG A 315 8.71 12.56 -8.56
N TYR A 316 9.52 11.68 -8.01
CA TYR A 316 10.78 12.05 -7.38
C TYR A 316 11.95 11.36 -8.05
N ARG A 317 13.10 12.03 -8.02
CA ARG A 317 14.41 11.48 -8.35
C ARG A 317 15.35 11.59 -7.16
N LEU A 318 15.96 10.48 -6.79
CA LEU A 318 17.21 10.47 -6.05
C LEU A 318 18.35 10.45 -7.06
N PHE A 319 19.25 11.42 -6.97
CA PHE A 319 20.44 11.49 -7.81
C PHE A 319 21.66 11.87 -6.98
N ALA A 320 22.84 11.53 -7.47
CA ALA A 320 24.09 11.86 -6.81
C ALA A 320 25.05 12.59 -7.73
N ASN A 321 25.91 13.41 -7.13
CA ASN A 321 27.09 13.99 -7.78
C ASN A 321 28.26 13.98 -6.78
N ALA A 322 29.36 14.67 -7.09
CA ALA A 322 30.53 14.74 -6.21
C ALA A 322 30.24 15.28 -4.79
N GLY A 323 29.17 16.08 -4.63
CA GLY A 323 28.72 16.64 -3.36
C GLY A 323 27.83 15.70 -2.53
N GLY A 324 27.44 14.55 -3.07
CA GLY A 324 26.62 13.54 -2.39
C GLY A 324 25.23 13.38 -3.00
N ASP A 325 24.29 12.87 -2.20
CA ASP A 325 22.92 12.59 -2.65
C ASP A 325 22.05 13.85 -2.63
N HIS A 326 21.15 13.94 -3.60
CA HIS A 326 20.18 15.01 -3.80
C HIS A 326 18.81 14.42 -4.15
N LEU A 327 17.77 15.16 -3.85
CA LEU A 327 16.40 14.78 -4.16
C LEU A 327 15.68 15.93 -4.87
N LEU A 328 15.02 15.60 -5.99
CA LEU A 328 14.03 16.44 -6.64
C LEU A 328 12.68 15.74 -6.58
N TRP A 329 11.63 16.42 -6.15
CA TRP A 329 10.25 15.94 -6.19
C TRP A 329 9.35 16.98 -6.83
N ILE A 330 8.55 16.54 -7.80
CA ILE A 330 7.59 17.36 -8.53
C ILE A 330 6.22 16.72 -8.34
N CYS A 331 5.25 17.53 -7.92
CA CYS A 331 3.88 17.10 -7.69
C CYS A 331 2.90 17.99 -8.44
N GLN A 332 2.06 17.36 -9.26
CA GLN A 332 0.97 17.98 -9.99
C GLN A 332 -0.33 17.91 -9.17
N TRP A 333 -1.03 19.04 -9.13
CA TRP A 333 -2.29 19.20 -8.40
C TRP A 333 -3.44 19.58 -9.34
N GLU A 334 -4.67 19.43 -8.87
CA GLU A 334 -5.85 19.88 -9.58
C GLU A 334 -5.93 21.41 -9.68
N THR A 335 -5.51 22.09 -8.61
CA THR A 335 -5.66 23.53 -8.44
C THR A 335 -4.37 24.17 -7.94
N GLU A 336 -4.17 25.44 -8.29
CA GLU A 336 -3.01 26.20 -7.79
C GLU A 336 -3.06 26.41 -6.28
N ALA A 337 -4.27 26.52 -5.72
CA ALA A 337 -4.45 26.65 -4.28
C ALA A 337 -3.91 25.42 -3.54
N ALA A 338 -4.13 24.22 -4.07
CA ALA A 338 -3.56 22.99 -3.53
C ALA A 338 -2.03 22.97 -3.62
N ALA A 339 -1.47 23.38 -4.77
CA ALA A 339 -0.02 23.46 -4.96
C ALA A 339 0.64 24.44 -3.97
N ARG A 340 0.05 25.63 -3.80
CA ARG A 340 0.51 26.62 -2.82
C ARG A 340 0.41 26.10 -1.38
N LYS A 341 -0.70 25.44 -1.03
CA LYS A 341 -0.90 24.89 0.31
C LYS A 341 0.07 23.75 0.61
N ALA A 342 0.30 22.86 -0.35
CA ALA A 342 1.29 21.80 -0.22
C ALA A 342 2.71 22.36 -0.06
N ALA A 343 3.08 23.36 -0.85
CA ALA A 343 4.37 24.03 -0.72
C ALA A 343 4.57 24.67 0.66
N GLU A 344 3.53 25.33 1.19
CA GLU A 344 3.54 25.91 2.54
C GLU A 344 3.80 24.84 3.60
N ILE A 345 3.08 23.71 3.56
CA ILE A 345 3.21 22.62 4.53
C ILE A 345 4.62 22.01 4.45
N LEU A 346 5.08 21.67 3.25
CA LEU A 346 6.38 21.03 3.03
C LEU A 346 7.56 21.94 3.40
N SER A 347 7.38 23.27 3.27
CA SER A 347 8.39 24.26 3.70
C SER A 347 8.59 24.29 5.22
N ARG A 348 7.61 23.81 6.01
CA ARG A 348 7.70 23.75 7.47
C ARG A 348 8.47 22.53 7.98
N ARG A 349 8.87 21.63 7.08
CA ARG A 349 9.72 20.49 7.44
C ARG A 349 10.96 20.99 8.17
N GLN A 350 11.26 20.36 9.30
CA GLN A 350 12.46 20.62 10.08
C GLN A 350 13.34 19.39 10.01
N ASP A 351 14.59 19.61 9.59
CA ASP A 351 15.59 18.56 9.66
C ASP A 351 15.97 18.31 11.14
N PRO A 352 16.27 17.05 11.52
CA PRO A 352 16.74 16.75 12.88
C PRO A 352 18.00 17.56 13.23
N PRO A 353 18.18 17.99 14.48
CA PRO A 353 19.24 18.92 14.88
C PRO A 353 20.66 18.42 14.60
N ASP A 354 20.87 17.11 14.50
CA ASP A 354 22.18 16.48 14.26
C ASP A 354 22.46 16.16 12.78
N THR A 355 21.61 16.61 11.85
CA THR A 355 21.82 16.37 10.42
C THR A 355 22.72 17.43 9.79
N ALA A 356 23.55 17.00 8.83
CA ALA A 356 24.37 17.91 8.04
C ALA A 356 23.48 18.97 7.36
N LYS A 357 23.91 20.23 7.37
CA LYS A 357 23.16 21.32 6.75
C LYS A 357 22.99 21.06 5.25
N ARG A 358 21.74 21.04 4.78
CA ARG A 358 21.38 20.84 3.37
C ARG A 358 20.82 22.12 2.75
N ALA A 359 20.92 22.23 1.43
CA ALA A 359 20.29 23.29 0.67
C ALA A 359 18.89 22.82 0.27
N PHE A 360 17.86 23.49 0.79
CA PHE A 360 16.47 23.06 0.65
C PHE A 360 15.60 24.17 0.06
N SER A 361 14.67 23.81 -0.83
CA SER A 361 13.68 24.72 -1.37
C SER A 361 12.37 23.99 -1.65
N VAL A 362 11.26 24.66 -1.37
CA VAL A 362 9.94 24.26 -1.85
C VAL A 362 9.29 25.45 -2.51
N THR A 363 8.80 25.27 -3.73
CA THR A 363 8.12 26.31 -4.50
C THR A 363 6.83 25.79 -5.07
N ALA A 364 5.90 26.71 -5.35
CA ALA A 364 4.68 26.43 -6.10
C ALA A 364 4.64 27.30 -7.35
N GLN A 365 4.39 26.68 -8.50
CA GLN A 365 4.27 27.34 -9.79
C GLN A 365 3.01 26.82 -10.50
N GLY A 366 2.01 27.69 -10.66
CA GLY A 366 0.69 27.27 -11.14
C GLY A 366 0.14 26.11 -10.29
N LYS A 367 -0.10 24.96 -10.92
CA LYS A 367 -0.62 23.74 -10.29
C LYS A 367 0.47 22.75 -9.85
N ILE A 368 1.74 23.14 -9.87
CA ILE A 368 2.88 22.29 -9.56
C ILE A 368 3.52 22.72 -8.24
N THR A 369 3.88 21.76 -7.41
CA THR A 369 4.81 21.95 -6.28
C THR A 369 6.14 21.28 -6.62
N VAL A 370 7.24 22.00 -6.42
CA VAL A 370 8.59 21.47 -6.55
C VAL A 370 9.27 21.50 -5.19
N LEU A 371 9.80 20.36 -4.75
CA LEU A 371 10.67 20.24 -3.58
C LEU A 371 12.05 19.79 -4.05
N ALA A 372 13.07 20.54 -3.66
CA ALA A 372 14.46 20.19 -3.91
C ALA A 372 15.22 20.14 -2.58
N ASN A 373 15.91 19.03 -2.33
CA ASN A 373 16.73 18.83 -1.15
C ASN A 373 18.13 18.35 -1.56
N CYS A 374 19.06 19.29 -1.61
CA CYS A 374 20.40 19.10 -2.14
C CYS A 374 21.45 19.12 -1.03
N ALA A 375 22.52 18.33 -1.18
CA ALA A 375 23.66 18.40 -0.29
C ALA A 375 24.39 19.75 -0.39
N GLU A 376 24.34 20.39 -1.57
CA GLU A 376 25.07 21.63 -1.87
C GLU A 376 24.15 22.71 -2.43
N ALA A 377 24.46 23.98 -2.11
CA ALA A 377 23.69 25.14 -2.56
C ALA A 377 23.87 25.44 -4.06
N GLU A 378 24.94 24.97 -4.68
CA GLU A 378 25.15 25.09 -6.12
C GLU A 378 24.22 24.16 -6.90
N THR A 379 24.12 22.89 -6.48
CA THR A 379 23.16 21.94 -7.05
C THR A 379 21.73 22.44 -6.91
N LEU A 380 21.36 23.01 -5.75
CA LEU A 380 20.04 23.60 -5.57
C LEU A 380 19.76 24.73 -6.57
N ARG A 381 20.72 25.63 -6.81
CA ARG A 381 20.58 26.73 -7.78
C ARG A 381 20.39 26.19 -9.19
N SER A 382 21.18 25.20 -9.60
CA SER A 382 21.02 24.52 -10.89
C SER A 382 19.61 23.93 -11.07
N VAL A 383 19.09 23.24 -10.04
CA VAL A 383 17.73 22.68 -10.07
C VAL A 383 16.66 23.79 -10.14
N GLN A 384 16.87 24.93 -9.49
CA GLN A 384 15.93 26.06 -9.53
C GLN A 384 15.94 26.82 -10.86
N GLU A 385 17.06 26.81 -11.58
CA GLU A 385 17.20 27.42 -12.91
C GLU A 385 16.55 26.57 -14.01
N GLN A 386 16.24 25.30 -13.74
CA GLN A 386 15.45 24.47 -14.64
C GLN A 386 14.03 25.03 -14.73
N ASP A 387 13.59 25.36 -15.95
CA ASP A 387 12.24 25.83 -16.17
C ASP A 387 11.27 24.66 -16.09
N PHE A 388 10.37 24.69 -15.11
CA PHE A 388 9.34 23.67 -14.91
C PHE A 388 8.03 24.05 -15.63
N GLN A 389 7.97 25.18 -16.34
CA GLN A 389 6.76 25.64 -17.07
C GLN A 389 6.45 24.78 -18.30
N ASP A 390 7.46 24.19 -18.95
CA ASP A 390 7.31 23.40 -20.17
C ASP A 390 6.95 21.91 -19.91
N LEU A 391 6.69 21.53 -18.65
CA LEU A 391 6.46 20.13 -18.24
C LEU A 391 4.97 19.76 -18.09
N GLN A 392 4.04 20.59 -18.60
CA GLN A 392 2.58 20.40 -18.52
C GLN A 392 1.99 19.47 -19.59
#